data_AF-A0AA85FLB1-F1
#
_entry.id   AF-A0AA85FLB1-F1
#
_cell.length_a   1.000
_cell.length_b   1.000
_cell.length_c   1.000
_cell.angle_alpha   90.00
_cell.angle_beta   90.00
_cell.angle_gamma   90.00
#
_symmetry.space_group_name_H-M   'P 1'
#
loop_
_entity.id
_entity.type
_entity.pdbx_description
1 polymer ?
#
loop_
_entity_poly.entity_id
_entity_poly.type
_entity_poly.pdbx_seq_one_letter_code
_entity_poly.pdbx_strand_id
1 'polypeptide(L)'
;MDSSDLHLAIDYVGSCGIVLTPEQKATLNTTLTILKHENKFSYVSFWGIIRGINGDYFIAQGIGKDVLKEKTNMYSKDCSTWGLLPVPGKQDIEKSKLFKMRLTGDPSHEAEYIEVKQVPGEGDELAETEELITMKEEDRLAAIIYRIEEEVVIVPRGAFIRMYNGQVVRNKSFEGTRMQLLIQT
;
A
#
# COMPACT_ATOMS: atom_id res chain seq x y z
N MET A 1 -10.41 -0.07 4.01
CA MET A 1 -11.82 0.38 4.17
C MET A 1 -12.62 -0.31 3.08
N ASP A 2 -13.55 -1.22 3.43
CA ASP A 2 -14.27 -2.01 2.43
C ASP A 2 -15.11 -1.12 1.51
N SER A 3 -15.28 -1.54 0.26
CA SER A 3 -15.99 -0.74 -0.76
C SER A 3 -17.43 -0.43 -0.37
N SER A 4 -18.08 -1.29 0.42
CA SER A 4 -19.46 -1.08 0.90
C SER A 4 -19.56 0.03 1.95
N ASP A 5 -18.54 0.13 2.82
CA ASP A 5 -18.57 0.99 4.01
C ASP A 5 -17.65 2.20 3.84
N LEU A 6 -17.11 2.40 2.63
CA LEU A 6 -16.11 3.43 2.34
C LEU A 6 -16.60 4.83 2.70
N HIS A 7 -17.85 5.17 2.35
CA HIS A 7 -18.45 6.46 2.66
C HIS A 7 -18.39 6.79 4.16
N LEU A 8 -18.74 5.82 5.01
CA LEU A 8 -18.74 5.94 6.46
C LEU A 8 -17.31 5.97 7.02
N ALA A 9 -16.44 5.11 6.50
CA ALA A 9 -15.06 5.00 6.95
C ALA A 9 -14.24 6.28 6.70
N ILE A 10 -14.46 6.95 5.56
CA ILE A 10 -13.79 8.23 5.25
C ILE A 10 -14.25 9.32 6.22
N ASP A 11 -15.53 9.37 6.57
CA ASP A 11 -16.06 10.41 7.46
C ASP A 11 -15.50 10.27 8.88
N TYR A 12 -15.24 9.04 9.36
CA TYR A 12 -14.56 8.82 10.64
C TYR A 12 -13.12 9.35 10.65
N VAL A 13 -12.37 9.15 9.57
CA VAL A 13 -10.98 9.65 9.47
C VAL A 13 -10.89 11.10 8.99
N GLY A 14 -12.02 11.73 8.65
CA GLY A 14 -12.07 13.13 8.21
C GLY A 14 -11.54 14.09 9.28
N SER A 15 -11.71 13.75 10.56
CA SER A 15 -11.13 14.49 11.69
C SER A 15 -9.59 14.51 11.70
N CYS A 16 -8.95 13.50 11.10
CA CYS A 16 -7.50 13.39 10.97
C CYS A 16 -6.94 14.15 9.76
N GLY A 17 -7.76 14.95 9.06
CA GLY A 17 -7.34 15.74 7.89
C GLY A 17 -7.27 14.94 6.58
N ILE A 18 -7.71 13.69 6.59
CA ILE A 18 -7.84 12.88 5.37
C ILE A 18 -9.25 13.08 4.84
N VAL A 19 -9.39 13.96 3.84
CA VAL A 19 -10.66 14.27 3.20
C VAL A 19 -10.58 14.01 1.70
N LEU A 20 -11.63 13.38 1.17
CA LEU A 20 -11.84 13.17 -0.26
C LEU A 20 -12.94 14.11 -0.74
N THR A 21 -12.82 14.61 -1.97
CA THR A 21 -13.90 15.42 -2.56
C THR A 21 -15.16 14.57 -2.76
N PRO A 22 -16.37 15.17 -2.75
CA PRO A 22 -17.59 14.41 -3.00
C PRO A 22 -17.58 13.65 -4.34
N GLU A 23 -16.95 14.23 -5.35
CA GLU A 23 -16.73 13.60 -6.65
C GLU A 23 -15.84 12.36 -6.53
N GLN A 24 -14.66 12.48 -5.90
CA GLN A 24 -13.77 11.34 -5.65
C GLN A 24 -14.47 10.24 -4.86
N LYS A 25 -15.25 10.59 -3.83
CA LYS A 25 -16.04 9.62 -3.04
C LYS A 25 -17.04 8.86 -3.90
N ALA A 26 -17.81 9.56 -4.75
CA ALA A 26 -18.80 8.95 -5.62
C ALA A 26 -18.16 8.04 -6.68
N THR A 27 -17.06 8.51 -7.29
CA THR A 27 -16.29 7.77 -8.29
C THR A 27 -15.68 6.50 -7.67
N LEU A 28 -15.01 6.62 -6.51
CA LEU A 28 -14.40 5.47 -5.81
C LEU A 28 -15.44 4.41 -5.43
N ASN A 29 -16.61 4.80 -4.89
CA ASN A 29 -17.66 3.84 -4.55
C ASN A 29 -18.10 3.01 -5.76
N THR A 30 -18.19 3.66 -6.93
CA THR A 30 -18.60 3.01 -8.18
C THR A 30 -17.47 2.12 -8.72
N THR A 31 -16.26 2.65 -8.80
CA THR A 31 -15.13 1.98 -9.46
C THR A 31 -14.60 0.80 -8.65
N LEU A 32 -14.55 0.91 -7.31
CA LEU A 32 -14.18 -0.22 -6.45
C LEU A 32 -15.20 -1.37 -6.51
N THR A 33 -16.48 -1.05 -6.68
CA THR A 33 -17.53 -2.07 -6.86
C THR A 33 -17.38 -2.80 -8.19
N ILE A 34 -17.06 -2.06 -9.27
CA ILE A 34 -16.76 -2.65 -10.59
C ILE A 34 -15.52 -3.55 -10.49
N LEU A 35 -14.42 -3.05 -9.90
CA LEU A 35 -13.18 -3.80 -9.72
C LEU A 35 -13.38 -5.13 -8.99
N LYS A 36 -14.21 -5.12 -7.94
CA LYS A 36 -14.55 -6.32 -7.18
C LYS A 36 -15.16 -7.40 -8.07
N HIS A 37 -16.09 -7.01 -8.94
CA HIS A 37 -16.80 -7.94 -9.83
C HIS A 37 -15.91 -8.42 -10.99
N GLU A 38 -15.17 -7.52 -11.64
CA GLU A 38 -14.32 -7.85 -12.79
C GLU A 38 -13.17 -8.80 -12.43
N ASN A 39 -12.49 -8.56 -11.31
CA ASN A 39 -11.35 -9.36 -10.88
C ASN A 39 -11.75 -10.54 -9.96
N LYS A 40 -13.04 -10.73 -9.70
CA LYS A 40 -13.60 -11.78 -8.82
C LYS A 40 -12.97 -11.79 -7.41
N PHE A 41 -12.66 -10.61 -6.88
CA PHE A 41 -12.17 -10.47 -5.51
C PHE A 41 -13.30 -10.76 -4.51
N SER A 42 -12.99 -11.41 -3.38
CA SER A 42 -13.96 -11.60 -2.30
C SER A 42 -14.41 -10.25 -1.73
N TYR A 43 -13.46 -9.33 -1.59
CA TYR A 43 -13.72 -7.94 -1.20
C TYR A 43 -12.59 -7.03 -1.70
N VAL A 44 -12.90 -5.74 -1.81
CA VAL A 44 -11.97 -4.71 -2.25
C VAL A 44 -11.97 -3.62 -1.20
N SER A 45 -10.78 -3.28 -0.71
CA SER A 45 -10.61 -2.20 0.25
C SER A 45 -9.88 -1.03 -0.39
N PHE A 46 -10.38 0.18 -0.14
CA PHE A 46 -9.56 1.37 -0.30
C PHE A 46 -8.49 1.37 0.79
N TRP A 47 -7.23 1.45 0.38
CA TRP A 47 -6.08 1.44 1.27
C TRP A 47 -5.75 2.85 1.75
N GLY A 48 -5.70 3.81 0.82
CA GLY A 48 -5.37 5.19 1.14
C GLY A 48 -4.85 5.98 -0.05
N ILE A 49 -4.22 7.12 0.25
CA ILE A 49 -3.65 8.04 -0.74
C ILE A 49 -2.18 8.25 -0.41
N ILE A 50 -1.31 8.12 -1.41
CA ILE A 50 0.09 8.50 -1.33
C ILE A 50 0.28 9.78 -2.12
N ARG A 51 0.61 10.87 -1.43
CA ARG A 51 0.73 12.19 -2.06
C ARG A 51 2.08 12.35 -2.76
N GLY A 52 2.04 12.69 -4.03
CA GLY A 52 3.23 13.01 -4.82
C GLY A 52 3.46 14.51 -4.92
N ILE A 53 4.44 14.90 -5.74
CA ILE A 53 4.76 16.30 -6.03
C ILE A 53 3.80 16.84 -7.09
N ASN A 54 3.65 16.13 -8.21
CA ASN A 54 2.85 16.54 -9.36
C ASN A 54 1.50 15.82 -9.44
N GLY A 55 1.31 14.74 -8.67
CA GLY A 55 0.08 13.97 -8.68
C GLY A 55 0.02 12.96 -7.54
N ASP A 56 -1.18 12.73 -7.04
CA ASP A 56 -1.45 11.80 -5.95
C ASP A 56 -1.80 10.41 -6.48
N TYR A 57 -1.44 9.39 -5.71
CA TYR A 57 -1.76 8.00 -5.98
C TYR A 57 -2.84 7.50 -5.03
N PHE A 58 -3.97 7.09 -5.59
CA PHE A 58 -5.04 6.41 -4.87
C PHE A 58 -4.78 4.91 -4.90
N ILE A 59 -4.73 4.27 -3.75
CA ILE A 59 -4.38 2.85 -3.61
C ILE A 59 -5.61 2.05 -3.20
N ALA A 60 -5.86 0.97 -3.92
CA ALA A 60 -6.88 -0.02 -3.60
C ALA A 60 -6.24 -1.40 -3.50
N GLN A 61 -6.81 -2.23 -2.63
CA GLN A 61 -6.37 -3.60 -2.43
C GLN A 61 -7.53 -4.54 -2.70
N GLY A 62 -7.37 -5.39 -3.71
CA GLY A 62 -8.24 -6.52 -3.98
C GLY A 62 -7.81 -7.72 -3.14
N ILE A 63 -8.75 -8.33 -2.43
CA ILE A 63 -8.47 -9.46 -1.55
C ILE A 63 -9.28 -10.66 -2.02
N GLY A 64 -8.57 -11.76 -2.24
CA GLY A 64 -9.10 -13.05 -2.65
C GLY A 64 -9.78 -13.81 -1.51
N LYS A 65 -9.77 -15.14 -1.59
CA LYS A 65 -10.38 -16.01 -0.57
C LYS A 65 -9.55 -16.04 0.71
N ASP A 66 -8.23 -16.07 0.56
CA ASP A 66 -7.29 -16.01 1.69
C ASP A 66 -6.81 -14.57 1.88
N VAL A 67 -7.20 -13.98 3.00
CA VAL A 67 -6.88 -12.58 3.32
C VAL A 67 -5.38 -12.32 3.43
N LEU A 68 -4.59 -13.31 3.82
CA LEU A 68 -3.15 -13.11 4.03
C LEU A 68 -2.32 -13.37 2.78
N LYS A 69 -2.77 -14.27 1.90
CA LYS A 69 -1.98 -14.72 0.74
C LYS A 69 -2.41 -14.10 -0.58
N GLU A 70 -3.70 -13.83 -0.73
CA GLU A 70 -4.28 -13.40 -2.01
C GLU A 70 -4.61 -11.90 -1.94
N LYS A 71 -3.57 -11.07 -1.93
CA LYS A 71 -3.71 -9.62 -1.97
C LYS A 71 -3.12 -9.08 -3.27
N THR A 72 -3.89 -8.23 -3.93
CA THR A 72 -3.46 -7.54 -5.15
C THR A 72 -3.60 -6.04 -4.93
N ASN A 73 -2.47 -5.33 -4.99
CA ASN A 73 -2.45 -3.88 -4.87
C ASN A 73 -2.64 -3.23 -6.23
N MET A 74 -3.46 -2.19 -6.27
CA MET A 74 -3.78 -1.41 -7.44
C MET A 74 -3.61 0.08 -7.13
N TYR A 75 -3.22 0.85 -8.13
CA TYR A 75 -3.11 2.30 -8.04
C TYR A 75 -3.96 2.99 -9.09
N SER A 76 -4.36 4.21 -8.81
CA SER A 76 -5.06 5.10 -9.73
C SER A 76 -4.60 6.54 -9.49
N LYS A 77 -4.66 7.39 -10.51
CA LYS A 77 -4.43 8.85 -10.38
C LYS A 77 -5.73 9.66 -10.45
N ASP A 78 -6.77 9.08 -11.05
CA ASP A 78 -8.06 9.73 -11.37
C ASP A 78 -9.25 9.08 -10.65
N CYS A 79 -9.02 8.12 -9.75
CA CYS A 79 -10.01 7.29 -9.07
C CYS A 79 -10.89 6.41 -10.00
N SER A 80 -10.62 6.43 -11.31
CA SER A 80 -11.46 5.81 -12.33
C SER A 80 -10.73 4.64 -12.98
N THR A 81 -9.50 4.88 -13.43
CA THR A 81 -8.66 3.88 -14.09
C THR A 81 -7.68 3.30 -13.09
N TRP A 82 -7.67 1.98 -12.96
CA TRP A 82 -6.83 1.28 -11.99
C TRP A 82 -5.77 0.43 -12.68
N GLY A 83 -4.50 0.70 -12.36
CA GLY A 83 -3.34 -0.11 -12.75
C GLY A 83 -2.97 -1.09 -11.66
N LEU A 84 -2.50 -2.28 -12.04
CA LEU A 84 -1.96 -3.26 -11.09
C LEU A 84 -0.55 -2.84 -10.68
N LEU A 85 -0.25 -2.90 -9.38
CA LEU A 85 1.10 -2.72 -8.87
C LEU A 85 1.88 -4.04 -8.95
N PRO A 86 3.18 -4.00 -9.28
CA PRO A 86 4.05 -5.16 -9.15
C PRO A 86 4.18 -5.57 -7.68
N VAL A 87 4.39 -6.86 -7.44
CA VAL A 87 4.71 -7.35 -6.09
C VAL A 87 6.20 -7.10 -5.83
N PRO A 88 6.57 -6.28 -4.83
CA PRO A 88 7.96 -5.88 -4.65
C PRO A 88 8.80 -7.06 -4.15
N GLY A 89 9.98 -7.26 -4.76
CA GLY A 89 10.97 -8.22 -4.29
C GLY A 89 11.67 -7.73 -3.01
N LYS A 90 12.31 -8.64 -2.27
CA LYS A 90 13.09 -8.27 -1.07
C LYS A 90 14.19 -7.24 -1.36
N GLN A 91 14.86 -7.37 -2.51
CA GLN A 91 15.88 -6.43 -2.95
C GLN A 91 15.30 -5.04 -3.24
N ASP A 92 14.10 -4.97 -3.83
CA ASP A 92 13.43 -3.71 -4.14
C ASP A 92 12.97 -3.02 -2.86
N ILE A 93 12.52 -3.78 -1.86
CA ILE A 93 12.18 -3.23 -0.55
C ILE A 93 13.40 -2.60 0.11
N GLU A 94 14.57 -3.25 0.07
CA GLU A 94 15.80 -2.70 0.62
C GLU A 94 16.29 -1.48 -0.16
N LYS A 95 16.33 -1.55 -1.49
CA LYS A 95 16.66 -0.42 -2.36
C LYS A 95 15.74 0.77 -2.13
N SER A 96 14.44 0.55 -1.93
CA SER A 96 13.47 1.62 -1.68
C SER A 96 13.80 2.47 -0.45
N LYS A 97 14.53 1.91 0.54
CA LYS A 97 14.93 2.62 1.76
C LYS A 97 16.01 3.68 1.50
N LEU A 98 16.77 3.55 0.42
CA LEU A 98 17.80 4.51 0.03
C LEU A 98 17.18 5.81 -0.50
N PHE A 99 16.05 5.70 -1.20
CA PHE A 99 15.34 6.83 -1.79
C PHE A 99 14.47 7.55 -0.76
N LYS A 100 14.99 8.63 -0.18
CA LYS A 100 14.27 9.48 0.80
C LYS A 100 13.43 10.59 0.17
N MET A 101 13.49 10.76 -1.15
CA MET A 101 12.75 11.80 -1.87
C MET A 101 11.26 11.46 -1.97
N ARG A 102 10.41 12.50 -2.07
CA ARG A 102 8.97 12.32 -2.36
C ARG A 102 8.76 11.68 -3.74
N LEU A 103 7.60 11.06 -3.91
CA LEU A 103 7.15 10.56 -5.21
C LEU A 103 6.87 11.74 -6.15
N THR A 104 7.28 11.63 -7.41
CA THR A 104 7.07 12.67 -8.40
C THR A 104 5.60 12.74 -8.84
N GLY A 105 4.89 11.61 -8.85
CA GLY A 105 3.53 11.48 -9.39
C GLY A 105 3.50 10.86 -10.80
N ASP A 106 4.61 10.29 -11.27
CA ASP A 106 4.71 9.59 -12.54
C ASP A 106 5.27 8.17 -12.37
N PRO A 107 4.47 7.10 -12.60
CA PRO A 107 4.92 5.71 -12.51
C PRO A 107 6.15 5.38 -13.36
N SER A 108 6.33 6.08 -14.49
CA SER A 108 7.43 5.86 -15.43
C SER A 108 8.72 6.59 -15.03
N HIS A 109 8.68 7.44 -14.00
CA HIS A 109 9.85 8.16 -13.55
C HIS A 109 10.86 7.21 -12.90
N GLU A 110 12.13 7.36 -13.24
CA GLU A 110 13.22 6.62 -12.60
C GLU A 110 13.96 7.55 -11.65
N ALA A 111 14.01 7.15 -10.38
CA ALA A 111 14.77 7.87 -9.36
C ALA A 111 16.21 7.35 -9.37
N GLU A 112 17.16 8.28 -9.35
CA GLU A 112 18.60 8.00 -9.27
C GLU A 112 19.10 8.29 -7.86
N TYR A 113 19.93 7.38 -7.33
CA TYR A 113 20.64 7.54 -6.08
C TYR A 113 22.10 7.16 -6.28
N ILE A 114 23.01 8.07 -5.93
CA ILE A 114 24.45 7.83 -6.02
C ILE A 114 24.92 7.36 -4.65
N GLU A 115 25.38 6.10 -4.59
CA GLU A 115 26.03 5.54 -3.40
C GLU A 115 27.55 5.68 -3.55
N VAL A 116 28.18 6.50 -2.69
CA VAL A 116 29.63 6.63 -2.65
C VAL A 116 30.20 5.55 -1.73
N LYS A 117 30.90 4.57 -2.30
CA LYS A 117 31.62 3.52 -1.56
C LYS A 117 33.10 3.83 -1.54
N GLN A 118 33.70 3.81 -0.36
CA GLN A 118 35.16 3.85 -0.21
C GLN A 118 35.70 2.42 -0.28
N VAL A 119 36.44 2.11 -1.34
CA VAL A 119 37.17 0.85 -1.48
C VAL A 119 38.66 1.07 -1.16
N PRO A 120 39.33 0.10 -0.51
CA PRO A 120 40.78 0.20 -0.29
C PRO A 120 41.51 0.21 -1.63
N GLY A 121 42.30 1.26 -1.90
CA GLY A 121 43.17 1.33 -3.08
C GLY A 121 44.47 0.55 -2.91
N GLU A 122 45.30 0.52 -3.96
CA GLU A 122 46.69 0.04 -3.84
C GLU A 122 47.52 1.07 -3.05
N GLY A 123 47.67 0.84 -1.73
CA GLY A 123 48.37 1.74 -0.80
C GLY A 123 47.45 2.25 0.31
N ASP A 124 47.94 3.17 1.14
CA ASP A 124 47.18 3.80 2.25
C ASP A 124 46.14 4.84 1.74
N GLU A 125 45.75 4.78 0.45
CA GLU A 125 44.78 5.66 -0.18
C GLU A 125 43.41 4.95 -0.31
N LEU A 126 42.36 5.62 0.16
CA LEU A 126 40.97 5.18 -0.02
C LEU A 126 40.48 5.72 -1.35
N ALA A 127 40.07 4.85 -2.27
CA ALA A 127 39.47 5.25 -3.54
C ALA A 127 37.94 5.31 -3.40
N GLU A 128 37.33 6.43 -3.78
CA GLU A 128 35.89 6.62 -3.80
C GLU A 128 35.32 6.11 -5.14
N THR A 129 34.43 5.13 -5.07
CA THR A 129 33.66 4.62 -6.21
C THR A 129 32.22 5.04 -6.05
N GLU A 130 31.70 5.76 -7.04
CA GLU A 130 30.29 6.16 -7.10
C GLU A 130 29.48 5.10 -7.85
N GLU A 131 28.55 4.43 -7.18
CA GLU A 131 27.59 3.52 -7.81
C GLU A 131 26.25 4.24 -8.01
N LEU A 132 25.82 4.36 -9.28
CA LEU A 132 24.49 4.87 -9.63
C LEU A 132 23.46 3.75 -9.48
N ILE A 133 22.57 3.88 -8.50
CA ILE A 133 21.44 2.99 -8.28
C ILE A 133 20.18 3.66 -8.81
N THR A 134 19.52 3.03 -9.78
CA THR A 134 18.24 3.47 -10.33
C THR A 134 17.09 2.62 -9.80
N MET A 135 15.91 3.23 -9.65
CA MET A 135 14.68 2.54 -9.31
C MET A 135 13.48 3.24 -9.95
N LYS A 136 12.62 2.47 -10.61
CA LYS A 136 11.36 2.97 -11.15
C LYS A 136 10.40 3.37 -10.02
N GLU A 137 9.69 4.46 -10.22
CA GLU A 137 8.75 5.01 -9.24
C GLU A 137 7.60 4.03 -8.94
N GLU A 138 7.12 3.29 -9.94
CA GLU A 138 6.11 2.25 -9.76
C GLU A 138 6.56 1.13 -8.80
N ASP A 139 7.80 0.64 -8.93
CA ASP A 139 8.37 -0.37 -8.05
C ASP A 139 8.62 0.19 -6.65
N ARG A 140 9.09 1.45 -6.58
CA ARG A 140 9.25 2.19 -5.32
C ARG A 140 7.93 2.35 -4.58
N LEU A 141 6.86 2.70 -5.29
CA LEU A 141 5.51 2.86 -4.74
C LEU A 141 5.01 1.53 -4.16
N ALA A 142 5.18 0.43 -4.89
CA ALA A 142 4.82 -0.90 -4.42
C ALA A 142 5.59 -1.30 -3.14
N ALA A 143 6.91 -1.05 -3.11
CA ALA A 143 7.76 -1.32 -1.96
C ALA A 143 7.37 -0.48 -0.73
N ILE A 144 7.02 0.80 -0.91
CA ILE A 144 6.54 1.67 0.18
C ILE A 144 5.23 1.15 0.75
N ILE A 145 4.27 0.78 -0.09
CA ILE A 145 2.98 0.22 0.35
C ILE A 145 3.23 -1.04 1.16
N TYR A 146 4.06 -1.96 0.68
CA TYR A 146 4.39 -3.19 1.40
C TYR A 146 4.96 -2.91 2.80
N ARG A 147 5.90 -1.97 2.91
CA ARG A 147 6.50 -1.60 4.20
C ARG A 147 5.49 -1.00 5.17
N ILE A 148 4.63 -0.10 4.68
CA ILE A 148 3.58 0.48 5.52
C ILE A 148 2.60 -0.61 5.97
N GLU A 149 2.28 -1.57 5.09
CA GLU A 149 1.41 -2.68 5.45
C GLU A 149 2.00 -3.58 6.54
N GLU A 150 3.29 -3.88 6.44
CA GLU A 150 4.01 -4.69 7.44
C GLU A 150 4.02 -4.01 8.82
N GLU A 151 4.13 -2.67 8.87
CA GLU A 151 4.26 -1.93 10.12
C GLU A 151 2.92 -1.46 10.72
N VAL A 152 1.91 -1.16 9.90
CA VAL A 152 0.73 -0.36 10.33
C VAL A 152 -0.60 -1.11 10.17
N VAL A 153 -0.66 -2.27 9.51
CA VAL A 153 -1.94 -2.97 9.35
C VAL A 153 -2.43 -3.53 10.69
N ILE A 154 -3.42 -2.84 11.24
CA ILE A 154 -4.10 -3.20 12.47
C ILE A 154 -5.48 -3.77 12.19
N VAL A 155 -5.85 -4.79 12.96
CA VAL A 155 -7.19 -5.39 12.91
C VAL A 155 -7.66 -5.69 14.32
N PRO A 156 -8.96 -5.55 14.63
CA PRO A 156 -9.49 -5.94 15.93
C PRO A 156 -9.26 -7.44 16.19
N ARG A 157 -8.90 -7.79 17.43
CA ARG A 157 -8.69 -9.19 17.80
C ARG A 157 -9.99 -9.99 17.61
N GLY A 158 -9.91 -11.10 16.89
CA GLY A 158 -11.06 -11.96 16.56
C GLY A 158 -11.85 -11.55 15.31
N ALA A 159 -11.43 -10.48 14.61
CA ALA A 159 -12.04 -10.08 13.34
C ALA A 159 -11.77 -11.08 12.19
N PHE A 160 -10.75 -11.92 12.31
CA PHE A 160 -10.40 -12.97 11.33
C PHE A 160 -10.27 -14.33 12.03
N ILE A 161 -10.61 -15.39 11.29
CA ILE A 161 -10.50 -16.78 11.73
C ILE A 161 -9.73 -17.60 10.69
N ARG A 162 -8.95 -18.56 11.18
CA ARG A 162 -8.27 -19.55 10.34
C ARG A 162 -9.15 -20.79 10.20
N MET A 163 -9.50 -21.13 8.97
CA MET A 163 -10.27 -22.34 8.63
C MET A 163 -9.40 -23.60 8.69
N TYR A 164 -10.03 -24.78 8.69
CA TYR A 164 -9.35 -26.08 8.70
C TYR A 164 -8.42 -26.30 7.50
N ASN A 165 -8.75 -25.70 6.36
CA ASN A 165 -7.94 -25.73 5.14
C ASN A 165 -6.74 -24.77 5.18
N GLY A 166 -6.53 -24.08 6.30
CA GLY A 166 -5.45 -23.13 6.51
C GLY A 166 -5.71 -21.72 5.99
N GLN A 167 -6.84 -21.46 5.31
CA GLN A 167 -7.21 -20.12 4.82
C GLN A 167 -7.63 -19.20 5.96
N VAL A 168 -7.26 -17.92 5.87
CA VAL A 168 -7.71 -16.89 6.81
C VAL A 168 -8.84 -16.10 6.18
N VAL A 169 -10.00 -16.06 6.85
CA VAL A 169 -11.20 -15.36 6.38
C VAL A 169 -11.74 -14.42 7.45
N ARG A 170 -12.54 -13.43 7.02
CA ARG A 170 -13.24 -12.51 7.95
C ARG A 170 -14.27 -13.27 8.77
N ASN A 171 -14.27 -13.03 10.08
CA ASN A 171 -15.23 -13.62 11.01
C ASN A 171 -16.59 -12.92 10.88
N LYS A 172 -17.60 -13.62 10.37
CA LYS A 172 -18.97 -13.09 10.23
C LYS A 172 -19.69 -12.96 11.58
N SER A 173 -19.25 -13.70 12.60
CA SER A 173 -19.80 -13.68 13.96
C SER A 173 -19.00 -12.74 14.87
N PHE A 174 -18.29 -11.78 14.31
CA PHE A 174 -17.55 -10.80 15.10
C PHE A 174 -18.52 -9.76 15.68
N GLU A 175 -18.73 -9.82 16.99
CA GLU A 175 -19.65 -8.94 17.73
C GLU A 175 -18.99 -7.64 18.23
N GLY A 176 -17.75 -7.38 17.83
CA GLY A 176 -16.96 -6.25 18.30
C GLY A 176 -15.95 -6.62 19.40
N THR A 177 -15.05 -5.68 19.69
CA THR A 177 -14.04 -5.86 20.73
C THR A 177 -14.52 -5.25 22.04
N ARG A 178 -14.39 -6.00 23.14
CA ARG A 178 -14.67 -5.48 24.48
C ARG A 178 -13.62 -4.41 24.83
N MET A 179 -14.07 -3.27 25.36
CA MET A 179 -13.24 -2.10 25.71
C MET A 179 -11.96 -2.43 26.50
N GLN A 180 -11.99 -3.43 27.38
CA GLN A 180 -10.83 -3.83 28.19
C GLN A 180 -9.65 -4.39 27.37
N LEU A 181 -9.91 -4.90 26.16
CA LEU A 181 -8.91 -5.54 25.31
C LEU A 181 -8.27 -4.58 24.29
N LEU A 182 -8.70 -3.32 24.24
CA LEU A 182 -8.20 -2.32 23.29
C LEU A 182 -6.86 -1.68 23.69
N ILE A 183 -6.43 -1.81 24.96
CA ILE A 183 -5.29 -1.06 25.54
C ILE A 183 -4.13 -2.00 25.97
N GLN A 184 -4.26 -3.32 25.81
CA GLN A 184 -3.15 -4.23 26.11
C GLN A 184 -2.24 -4.39 24.89
N THR A 185 -1.31 -3.44 24.75
CA THR A 185 -0.04 -3.58 24.01
C THR A 185 1.03 -4.13 24.93
#